data_AF-A0A2I1FUI9-F1
#
_entry.id   AF-A0A2I1FUI9-F1
#
_cell.length_a   1.000
_cell.length_b   1.000
_cell.length_c   1.000
_cell.angle_alpha   90.00
_cell.angle_beta   90.00
_cell.angle_gamma   90.00
#
_symmetry.space_group_name_H-M   'P 1'
#
loop_
_entity.id
_entity.type
_entity.pdbx_description
1 polymer ?
#
loop_
_entity_poly.entity_id
_entity_poly.type
_entity_poly.pdbx_seq_one_letter_code
_entity_poly.pdbx_strand_id
1 'polypeptide(L)'
;MTFNLNCRRRLDQLFLYRNVKTSQVLVTIGRHIQGKNLKQIDEALRPFKLRKDHWTPFIAISGFTSYSLVMATNNILLNKIRNRPKSPEYYKMEKRLRIHEDMDLVETSVLGLCQSLQQLVVRKMISEEENNLLKIYWERMAMMDLPKEKLGLDWPKFVQHEKLELKRDRLFMNDEFKRIKKSLAERKDRKDVKFKRSIYDKKKEEKENRVNQANQAGNTSDINQTK
;
A
#
# COMPACT_ATOMS: atom_id res chain seq x y z
N MET A 1 -7.34 1.41 -19.74
CA MET A 1 -7.75 2.37 -18.69
C MET A 1 -6.51 3.09 -18.21
N THR A 2 -6.41 4.39 -18.46
CA THR A 2 -5.26 5.21 -18.06
C THR A 2 -5.32 5.54 -16.57
N PHE A 3 -4.19 5.49 -15.87
CA PHE A 3 -4.16 5.89 -14.46
C PHE A 3 -4.43 7.38 -14.32
N ASN A 4 -5.39 7.72 -13.46
CA ASN A 4 -5.56 9.09 -13.05
C ASN A 4 -4.44 9.44 -12.04
N LEU A 5 -3.33 10.00 -12.53
CA LEU A 5 -2.16 10.45 -11.76
C LEU A 5 -2.52 11.46 -10.64
N ASN A 6 -3.75 11.99 -10.66
CA ASN A 6 -4.30 12.89 -9.63
C ASN A 6 -4.91 12.19 -8.41
N CYS A 7 -4.95 10.86 -8.38
CA CYS A 7 -5.42 10.11 -7.22
C CYS A 7 -4.46 10.31 -6.02
N ARG A 8 -5.02 10.60 -4.83
CA ARG A 8 -4.24 10.71 -3.57
C ARG A 8 -3.43 9.46 -3.24
N ARG A 9 -3.76 8.32 -3.86
CA ARG A 9 -3.07 7.03 -3.77
C ARG A 9 -2.69 6.62 -5.19
N ARG A 10 -1.39 6.58 -5.48
CA ARG A 10 -0.83 5.90 -6.65
C ARG A 10 -1.09 4.41 -6.49
N LEU A 11 -1.97 3.87 -7.32
CA LEU A 11 -2.42 2.46 -7.29
C LEU A 11 -1.68 1.60 -8.33
N ASP A 12 -0.76 2.23 -9.06
CA ASP A 12 0.21 1.71 -10.03
C ASP A 12 1.51 1.24 -9.36
N GLN A 13 1.54 1.16 -8.03
CA GLN A 13 2.77 0.91 -7.25
C GLN A 13 2.56 -0.14 -6.16
N LEU A 14 3.54 -1.03 -6.03
CA LEU A 14 3.60 -2.06 -5.00
C LEU A 14 4.82 -1.83 -4.11
N PHE A 15 4.66 -1.97 -2.80
CA PHE A 15 5.74 -1.76 -1.83
C PHE A 15 5.86 -2.95 -0.90
N LEU A 16 7.09 -3.37 -0.60
CA LEU A 16 7.38 -4.35 0.42
C LEU A 16 8.16 -3.66 1.54
N TYR A 17 7.65 -3.82 2.75
CA TYR A 17 8.24 -3.30 3.97
C TYR A 17 8.77 -4.44 4.81
N ARG A 18 10.00 -4.34 5.29
CA ARG A 18 10.54 -5.28 6.27
C ARG A 18 10.49 -4.67 7.66
N ASN A 19 10.26 -5.53 8.64
CA ASN A 19 10.43 -5.19 10.03
C ASN A 19 11.93 -5.19 10.36
N VAL A 20 12.45 -4.10 10.90
CA VAL A 20 13.88 -3.94 11.20
C VAL A 20 14.36 -4.95 12.26
N LYS A 21 13.46 -5.42 13.15
CA LYS A 21 13.82 -6.35 14.23
C LYS A 21 13.57 -7.80 13.89
N THR A 22 12.44 -8.10 13.25
CA THR A 22 11.97 -9.48 13.05
C THR A 22 12.15 -9.97 11.61
N SER A 23 12.59 -9.13 10.67
CA SER A 23 12.70 -9.48 9.24
C SER A 23 11.38 -9.94 8.58
N GLN A 24 10.25 -9.76 9.26
CA GLN A 24 8.93 -9.99 8.71
C GLN A 24 8.66 -9.00 7.57
N VAL A 25 7.92 -9.44 6.56
CA VAL A 25 7.60 -8.62 5.39
C VAL A 25 6.10 -8.31 5.33
N LEU A 26 5.78 -7.06 5.02
CA LEU A 26 4.44 -6.59 4.67
C LEU A 26 4.40 -6.10 3.24
N VAL A 27 3.42 -6.58 2.49
CA VAL A 27 3.17 -6.15 1.11
C VAL A 27 2.02 -5.14 1.10
N THR A 28 2.21 -4.00 0.46
CA THR A 28 1.18 -2.95 0.42
C THR A 28 1.05 -2.37 -0.98
N ILE A 29 -0.19 -2.16 -1.41
CA ILE A 29 -0.48 -1.40 -2.62
C ILE A 29 -0.53 0.08 -2.26
N GLY A 30 0.36 0.86 -2.87
CA GLY A 30 0.63 2.23 -2.50
C GLY A 30 1.51 2.38 -1.24
N ARG A 31 1.99 3.59 -1.02
CA ARG A 31 3.06 3.89 -0.04
C ARG A 31 2.66 3.77 1.45
N HIS A 32 1.39 3.69 1.80
CA HIS A 32 0.97 3.79 3.20
C HIS A 32 0.64 2.43 3.81
N ILE A 33 1.41 2.02 4.83
CA ILE A 33 1.12 0.81 5.63
C ILE A 33 -0.05 1.05 6.58
N GLN A 34 -1.07 0.18 6.55
CA GLN A 34 -2.24 0.25 7.42
C GLN A 34 -2.25 -0.93 8.40
N GLY A 35 -2.95 -0.79 9.53
CA GLY A 35 -3.09 -1.89 10.50
C GLY A 35 -3.70 -3.16 9.89
N LYS A 36 -4.54 -3.03 8.86
CA LYS A 36 -5.11 -4.16 8.12
C LYS A 36 -4.04 -5.04 7.44
N ASN A 37 -2.90 -4.46 7.07
CA ASN A 37 -1.81 -5.21 6.45
C ASN A 37 -1.19 -6.23 7.41
N LEU A 38 -1.27 -6.02 8.74
CA LEU A 38 -0.78 -6.99 9.72
C LEU A 38 -1.51 -8.35 9.63
N LYS A 39 -2.71 -8.40 9.05
CA LYS A 39 -3.43 -9.66 8.79
C LYS A 39 -2.73 -10.57 7.79
N GLN A 40 -1.69 -10.08 7.09
CA GLN A 40 -0.85 -10.89 6.21
C GLN A 40 0.04 -11.85 7.01
N ILE A 41 0.42 -11.46 8.22
CA ILE A 41 1.26 -12.24 9.14
C ILE A 41 0.37 -13.17 9.96
N ASP A 42 0.88 -14.37 10.23
CA ASP A 42 0.24 -15.36 11.09
C ASP A 42 -0.04 -14.79 12.47
N GLU A 43 -1.18 -15.18 13.05
CA GLU A 43 -1.70 -14.59 14.28
C GLU A 43 -0.75 -14.76 15.47
N ALA A 44 -0.06 -15.90 15.57
CA ALA A 44 0.91 -16.17 16.63
C ALA A 44 2.16 -15.27 16.57
N LEU A 45 2.55 -14.81 15.38
CA LEU A 45 3.76 -14.00 15.14
C LEU A 45 3.44 -12.53 14.89
N ARG A 46 2.15 -12.16 14.91
CA ARG A 46 1.67 -10.83 14.57
C ARG A 46 1.93 -9.87 15.73
N PRO A 47 2.56 -8.71 15.49
CA PRO A 47 2.66 -7.68 16.51
C PRO A 47 1.27 -7.10 16.81
N PHE A 48 0.99 -6.83 18.09
CA PHE A 48 -0.30 -6.31 18.55
C PHE A 48 -0.70 -5.00 17.87
N LYS A 49 0.26 -4.11 17.62
CA LYS A 49 0.04 -2.80 16.98
C LYS A 49 1.09 -2.51 15.92
N LEU A 50 0.65 -1.86 14.84
CA LEU A 50 1.55 -1.38 13.79
C LEU A 50 2.37 -0.18 14.28
N ARG A 51 3.65 -0.41 14.56
CA ARG A 51 4.65 0.60 14.89
C ARG A 51 5.43 1.02 13.65
N LYS A 52 5.07 2.16 13.03
CA LYS A 52 5.61 2.62 11.73
C LYS A 52 7.13 2.79 11.71
N ASP A 53 7.74 3.07 12.86
CA ASP A 53 9.18 3.16 13.08
C ASP A 53 9.91 1.84 12.88
N HIS A 54 9.26 0.70 13.11
CA HIS A 54 9.88 -0.62 12.93
C HIS A 54 9.80 -1.12 11.48
N TRP A 55 9.06 -0.44 10.59
CA TRP A 55 8.87 -0.88 9.21
C TRP A 55 9.62 0.03 8.26
N THR A 56 10.52 -0.58 7.49
CA THR A 56 11.35 0.11 6.49
C THR A 56 11.06 -0.49 5.11
N PRO A 57 10.82 0.34 4.08
CA PRO A 57 10.68 -0.15 2.73
C PRO A 57 12.02 -0.70 2.26
N PHE A 58 12.04 -1.92 1.74
CA PHE A 58 13.25 -2.50 1.16
C PHE A 58 13.12 -2.78 -0.34
N ILE A 59 11.88 -2.94 -0.82
CA ILE A 59 11.55 -3.05 -2.24
C ILE A 59 10.38 -2.14 -2.55
N ALA A 60 10.47 -1.41 -3.66
CA ALA A 60 9.36 -0.69 -4.25
C ALA A 60 9.28 -0.98 -5.75
N ILE A 61 8.06 -1.10 -6.26
CA ILE A 61 7.81 -1.45 -7.66
C ILE A 61 6.89 -0.40 -8.26
N SER A 62 7.25 0.11 -9.43
CA SER A 62 6.46 1.06 -10.21
C SER A 62 6.43 0.66 -11.68
N GLY A 63 5.51 1.26 -12.44
CA GLY A 63 5.40 1.00 -13.88
C GLY A 63 4.39 -0.09 -14.22
N PHE A 64 3.53 -0.49 -13.28
CA PHE A 64 2.39 -1.35 -13.62
C PHE A 64 1.43 -0.60 -14.54
N THR A 65 0.98 -1.25 -15.62
CA THR A 65 0.07 -0.66 -16.62
C THR A 65 -1.39 -0.64 -16.18
N SER A 66 -1.76 -1.50 -15.24
CA SER A 66 -3.11 -1.58 -14.70
C SER A 66 -3.11 -1.97 -13.23
N TYR A 67 -4.10 -1.45 -12.50
CA TYR A 67 -4.36 -1.87 -11.12
C TYR A 67 -4.67 -3.37 -11.00
N SER A 68 -5.27 -3.96 -12.04
CA SER A 68 -5.52 -5.41 -12.07
C SER A 68 -4.23 -6.21 -11.98
N LEU A 69 -3.16 -5.77 -12.65
CA LEU A 69 -1.84 -6.41 -12.58
C LEU A 69 -1.21 -6.24 -11.20
N VAL A 70 -1.31 -5.06 -10.60
CA VAL A 70 -0.82 -4.83 -9.23
C VAL A 70 -1.51 -5.78 -8.25
N MET A 71 -2.83 -5.90 -8.35
CA MET A 71 -3.62 -6.80 -7.52
C MET A 71 -3.28 -8.27 -7.77
N ALA A 72 -3.14 -8.68 -9.03
CA ALA A 72 -2.76 -10.05 -9.39
C ALA A 72 -1.37 -10.39 -8.83
N THR A 73 -0.39 -9.51 -9.04
CA THR A 73 0.97 -9.65 -8.51
C THR A 73 0.94 -9.77 -6.98
N ASN A 74 0.24 -8.84 -6.31
CA ASN A 74 0.11 -8.83 -4.86
C ASN A 74 -0.51 -10.13 -4.32
N ASN A 75 -1.58 -10.62 -4.95
CA ASN A 75 -2.26 -11.84 -4.52
C ASN A 75 -1.41 -13.09 -4.73
N ILE A 76 -0.74 -13.19 -5.88
CA ILE A 76 0.18 -14.30 -6.18
C ILE A 76 1.36 -14.28 -5.20
N LEU A 77 1.97 -13.11 -4.97
CA LEU A 77 3.08 -12.94 -4.03
C LEU A 77 2.67 -13.34 -2.61
N LEU A 78 1.54 -12.86 -2.11
CA LEU A 78 1.06 -13.22 -0.76
C LEU A 78 0.77 -14.71 -0.65
N ASN A 79 0.23 -15.33 -1.70
CA ASN A 79 0.02 -16.78 -1.75
C ASN A 79 1.35 -17.54 -1.66
N LYS A 80 2.37 -17.10 -2.41
CA LYS A 80 3.71 -17.69 -2.40
C LYS A 80 4.42 -17.56 -1.05
N ILE A 81 4.30 -16.41 -0.39
CA ILE A 81 4.88 -16.19 0.95
C ILE A 81 4.23 -17.11 1.98
N ARG A 82 2.89 -17.25 1.93
CA ARG A 82 2.13 -18.10 2.87
C ARG A 82 2.39 -19.59 2.64
N ASN A 83 2.38 -20.03 1.39
CA ASN A 83 2.51 -21.44 1.02
C ASN A 83 3.95 -21.81 0.66
N ARG A 84 4.93 -21.19 1.34
CA ARG A 84 6.34 -21.49 1.10
C ARG A 84 6.66 -22.93 1.52
N PRO A 85 7.38 -23.71 0.69
CA PRO A 85 7.83 -25.03 1.09
C PRO A 85 8.83 -24.91 2.23
N LYS A 86 8.61 -25.66 3.31
CA LYS A 86 9.54 -25.72 4.44
C LYS A 86 10.50 -26.89 4.23
N SER A 87 11.79 -26.67 4.50
CA SER A 87 12.82 -27.71 4.42
C SER A 87 12.47 -28.90 5.33
N PRO A 88 12.81 -30.15 5.00
CA PRO A 88 12.67 -31.27 5.92
C PRO A 88 13.37 -31.04 7.27
N GLU A 89 14.46 -30.27 7.27
CA GLU A 89 15.20 -29.89 8.48
C GLU A 89 14.37 -29.03 9.43
N TYR A 90 13.50 -28.15 8.89
CA TYR A 90 12.60 -27.31 9.68
C TYR A 90 11.79 -28.15 10.69
N TYR A 91 11.27 -29.30 10.27
CA TYR A 91 10.44 -30.14 11.14
C TYR A 91 11.23 -30.83 12.26
N LYS A 92 12.55 -30.95 12.10
CA LYS A 92 13.45 -31.50 13.12
C LYS A 92 13.87 -30.46 14.16
N MET A 93 13.76 -29.17 13.84
CA MET A 93 14.20 -28.09 14.73
C MET A 93 13.24 -27.84 15.90
N GLU A 94 13.82 -27.34 16.99
CA GLU A 94 13.05 -26.89 18.15
C GLU A 94 12.09 -25.75 17.78
N LYS A 95 10.93 -25.71 18.46
CA LYS A 95 9.90 -24.69 18.20
C LYS A 95 10.43 -23.25 18.36
N ARG A 96 11.34 -23.01 19.31
CA ARG A 96 11.91 -21.67 19.56
C ARG A 96 12.73 -21.18 18.37
N LEU A 97 13.54 -22.05 17.78
CA LEU A 97 14.37 -21.72 16.61
C LEU A 97 13.51 -21.56 15.35
N ARG A 98 12.51 -22.43 15.16
CA ARG A 98 11.55 -22.33 14.05
C ARG A 98 10.84 -20.98 13.99
N ILE A 99 10.55 -20.36 15.14
CA ILE A 99 9.91 -19.05 15.19
C ILE A 99 10.78 -17.98 14.50
N HIS A 100 12.10 -18.03 14.64
CA HIS A 100 12.99 -17.09 13.97
C HIS A 100 12.99 -17.27 12.46
N GLU A 101 13.00 -18.51 11.98
CA GLU A 101 12.87 -18.82 10.55
C GLU A 101 11.48 -18.45 9.99
N ASP A 102 10.43 -18.62 10.79
CA ASP A 102 9.06 -18.21 10.43
C ASP A 102 8.89 -16.70 10.38
N MET A 103 9.65 -15.95 11.17
CA MET A 103 9.67 -14.49 11.13
C MET A 103 10.49 -13.95 9.95
N ASP A 104 11.58 -14.59 9.56
CA ASP A 104 12.38 -14.15 8.43
C ASP A 104 11.68 -14.48 7.10
N LEU A 105 11.16 -13.42 6.48
CA LEU A 105 10.40 -13.50 5.24
C LEU A 105 11.11 -12.77 4.09
N VAL A 106 12.27 -12.15 4.32
CA VAL A 106 12.91 -11.27 3.32
C VAL A 106 13.25 -12.06 2.06
N GLU A 107 14.05 -13.12 2.17
CA GLU A 107 14.43 -13.94 1.01
C GLU A 107 13.20 -14.54 0.32
N THR A 108 12.27 -15.09 1.11
CA THR A 108 11.06 -15.72 0.56
C THR A 108 10.17 -14.75 -0.20
N SER A 109 10.14 -13.47 0.22
CA SER A 109 9.40 -12.43 -0.48
C SER A 109 10.06 -12.02 -1.79
N VAL A 110 11.40 -12.04 -1.87
CA VAL A 110 12.15 -11.76 -3.10
C VAL A 110 11.95 -12.89 -4.12
N LEU A 111 12.12 -14.14 -3.67
CA LEU A 111 11.89 -15.32 -4.51
C LEU A 111 10.44 -15.39 -4.97
N GLY A 112 9.50 -15.18 -4.05
CA GLY A 112 8.07 -15.13 -4.34
C GLY A 112 7.71 -14.02 -5.32
N LEU A 113 8.40 -12.87 -5.27
CA LEU A 113 8.20 -11.77 -6.20
C LEU A 113 8.64 -12.15 -7.61
N CYS A 114 9.85 -12.69 -7.76
CA CYS A 114 10.35 -13.16 -9.05
C CYS A 114 9.39 -14.20 -9.69
N GLN A 115 9.00 -15.21 -8.90
CA GLN A 115 8.02 -16.22 -9.34
C GLN A 115 6.66 -15.61 -9.68
N SER A 116 6.20 -14.60 -8.93
CA SER A 116 4.91 -13.95 -9.20
C SER A 116 4.92 -13.24 -10.55
N LEU A 117 6.01 -12.57 -10.91
CA LEU A 117 6.14 -11.87 -12.19
C LEU A 117 6.19 -12.87 -13.35
N GLN A 118 6.97 -13.94 -13.23
CA GLN A 118 6.98 -14.99 -14.25
C GLN A 118 5.62 -15.67 -14.41
N GLN A 119 4.90 -15.90 -13.31
CA GLN A 119 3.57 -16.49 -13.39
C GLN A 119 2.59 -15.58 -14.17
N LEU A 120 2.76 -14.27 -14.14
CA LEU A 120 1.95 -13.34 -14.94
C LEU A 120 2.27 -13.44 -16.44
N VAL A 121 3.53 -13.69 -16.79
CA VAL A 121 3.95 -13.98 -18.17
C VAL A 121 3.30 -15.27 -18.66
N VAL A 122 3.40 -16.35 -17.87
CA VAL A 122 2.80 -17.64 -18.22
C VAL A 122 1.28 -17.54 -18.38
N ARG A 123 0.62 -16.72 -17.55
CA ARG A 123 -0.82 -16.45 -17.64
C ARG A 123 -1.20 -15.49 -18.78
N LYS A 124 -0.23 -15.03 -19.58
CA LYS A 124 -0.41 -14.06 -20.67
C LYS A 124 -1.09 -12.76 -20.23
N MET A 125 -0.92 -12.39 -18.96
CA MET A 125 -1.40 -11.10 -18.44
C MET A 125 -0.44 -9.96 -18.78
N ILE A 126 0.82 -10.29 -19.04
CA ILE A 126 1.88 -9.40 -19.49
C ILE A 126 2.59 -10.11 -20.64
N SER A 127 2.70 -9.44 -21.78
CA SER A 127 3.48 -9.91 -22.92
C SER A 127 4.94 -9.46 -22.74
N GLU A 128 5.92 -10.33 -22.97
CA GLU A 128 7.34 -9.95 -22.89
C GLU A 128 7.73 -8.87 -23.92
N GLU A 129 6.97 -8.76 -25.00
CA GLU A 129 7.17 -7.82 -26.11
C GLU A 129 6.58 -6.43 -25.85
N GLU A 130 5.67 -6.32 -24.88
CA GLU A 130 5.19 -5.01 -24.47
C GLU A 130 6.29 -4.32 -23.68
N ASN A 131 6.86 -3.25 -24.24
CA ASN A 131 7.90 -2.37 -23.65
C ASN A 131 7.44 -1.63 -22.38
N ASN A 132 6.61 -2.25 -21.55
CA ASN A 132 6.20 -1.78 -20.24
C ASN A 132 7.29 -2.17 -19.23
N LEU A 133 8.33 -1.35 -19.20
CA LEU A 133 9.49 -1.55 -18.33
C LEU A 133 9.07 -1.34 -16.86
N LEU A 134 8.75 -2.45 -16.19
CA LEU A 134 8.43 -2.48 -14.77
C LEU A 134 9.72 -2.21 -14.00
N LYS A 135 9.73 -1.18 -13.16
CA LYS A 135 10.91 -0.81 -12.36
C LYS A 135 10.80 -1.35 -10.95
N ILE A 136 11.79 -2.14 -10.54
CA ILE A 136 11.97 -2.61 -9.18
C ILE A 136 13.14 -1.87 -8.54
N TYR A 137 12.85 -1.20 -7.44
CA TYR A 137 13.81 -0.43 -6.66
C TYR A 137 14.21 -1.22 -5.42
N TRP A 138 15.51 -1.45 -5.26
CA TRP A 138 16.09 -2.27 -4.19
C TRP A 138 16.86 -1.43 -3.18
N GLU A 139 16.59 -1.60 -1.90
CA GLU A 139 17.44 -1.00 -0.85
C GLU A 139 18.85 -1.60 -0.87
N ARG A 140 18.94 -2.93 -1.00
CA ARG A 140 20.21 -3.65 -1.18
C ARG A 140 20.19 -4.34 -2.53
N MET A 141 21.06 -3.88 -3.44
CA MET A 141 21.14 -4.43 -4.80
C MET A 141 21.51 -5.93 -4.80
N ALA A 142 22.28 -6.40 -3.82
CA ALA A 142 22.65 -7.81 -3.68
C ALA A 142 21.44 -8.78 -3.57
N MET A 143 20.26 -8.29 -3.16
CA MET A 143 19.06 -9.14 -3.10
C MET A 143 18.53 -9.51 -4.49
N MET A 144 18.94 -8.79 -5.54
CA MET A 144 18.53 -9.06 -6.91
C MET A 144 19.02 -10.43 -7.40
N ASP A 145 20.17 -10.89 -6.90
CA ASP A 145 20.83 -12.11 -7.36
C ASP A 145 20.26 -13.39 -6.71
N LEU A 146 19.48 -13.24 -5.62
CA LEU A 146 18.90 -14.35 -4.86
C LEU A 146 18.08 -15.34 -5.70
N PRO A 147 17.20 -14.92 -6.64
CA PRO A 147 16.45 -15.85 -7.48
C PRO A 147 17.35 -16.72 -8.35
N LYS A 148 18.46 -16.14 -8.85
CA LYS A 148 19.43 -16.86 -9.67
C LYS A 148 20.22 -17.86 -8.83
N GLU A 149 20.69 -17.45 -7.65
CA GLU A 149 21.47 -18.30 -6.76
C GLU A 149 20.67 -19.47 -6.16
N LYS A 150 19.43 -19.23 -5.73
CA LYS A 150 18.63 -20.24 -5.00
C LYS A 150 17.75 -21.08 -5.91
N LEU A 151 17.21 -20.50 -6.98
CA LEU A 151 16.23 -21.16 -7.85
C LEU A 151 16.74 -21.38 -9.28
N GLY A 152 17.92 -20.87 -9.64
CA GLY A 152 18.40 -20.88 -11.02
C GLY A 152 17.49 -20.08 -11.96
N LEU A 153 16.79 -19.08 -11.41
CA LEU A 153 15.68 -18.41 -12.07
C LEU A 153 16.06 -16.98 -12.42
N ASP A 154 15.93 -16.64 -13.70
CA ASP A 154 16.19 -15.28 -14.18
C ASP A 154 14.96 -14.37 -14.06
N TRP A 155 15.23 -13.07 -13.84
CA TRP A 155 14.19 -12.05 -13.86
C TRP A 155 13.60 -11.90 -15.28
N PRO A 156 12.29 -11.62 -15.41
CA PRO A 156 11.69 -11.36 -16.72
C PRO A 156 12.30 -10.15 -17.42
N LYS A 157 12.40 -10.19 -18.75
CA LYS A 157 13.10 -9.15 -19.57
C LYS A 157 12.51 -7.75 -19.46
N PHE A 158 11.22 -7.63 -19.16
CA PHE A 158 10.55 -6.34 -18.98
C PHE A 158 10.85 -5.67 -17.63
N VAL A 159 11.61 -6.33 -16.74
CA VAL A 159 11.93 -5.81 -15.41
C VAL A 159 13.25 -5.04 -15.46
N GLN A 160 13.20 -3.79 -14.99
CA GLN A 160 14.38 -2.97 -14.73
C GLN A 160 14.65 -2.92 -13.23
N HIS A 161 15.94 -2.96 -12.87
CA HIS A 161 16.37 -2.88 -11.48
C HIS A 161 17.09 -1.57 -11.23
N GLU A 162 16.66 -0.84 -10.20
CA GLU A 162 17.25 0.43 -9.80
C GLU A 162 17.52 0.42 -8.29
N LYS A 163 18.39 1.33 -7.82
CA LYS A 163 18.64 1.50 -6.40
C LYS A 163 17.52 2.31 -5.74
N LEU A 164 17.03 1.83 -4.61
CA LEU A 164 16.06 2.53 -3.78
C LEU A 164 16.80 3.55 -2.90
N GLU A 165 16.56 4.83 -3.16
CA GLU A 165 17.14 5.90 -2.38
C GLU A 165 16.22 6.28 -1.24
N LEU A 166 16.68 6.02 -0.01
CA LEU A 166 15.94 6.31 1.21
C LEU A 166 16.69 7.33 2.06
N LYS A 167 15.97 8.38 2.49
CA LYS A 167 16.42 9.28 3.54
C LYS A 167 15.90 8.78 4.89
N ARG A 168 16.81 8.54 5.84
CA ARG A 168 16.50 8.00 7.19
C ARG A 168 15.69 6.70 7.11
N ASP A 169 16.04 5.84 6.15
CA ASP A 169 15.48 4.49 5.91
C ASP A 169 13.97 4.42 5.72
N ARG A 170 13.30 5.55 5.48
CA ARG A 170 11.82 5.64 5.46
C ARG A 170 11.28 6.56 4.38
N LEU A 171 12.04 7.57 3.98
CA LEU A 171 11.58 8.58 3.02
C LEU A 171 12.17 8.29 1.64
N PHE A 172 11.31 7.80 0.75
CA PHE A 172 11.62 7.65 -0.68
C PHE A 172 12.10 8.98 -1.30
N MET A 173 13.27 8.93 -1.93
CA MET A 173 13.88 10.05 -2.64
C MET A 173 13.73 9.92 -4.17
N ASN A 174 13.55 8.72 -4.72
CA ASN A 174 13.32 8.50 -6.14
C ASN A 174 12.08 9.27 -6.62
N ASP A 175 12.18 9.91 -7.79
CA ASP A 175 11.15 10.78 -8.36
C ASP A 175 9.80 10.07 -8.55
N GLU A 176 9.82 8.80 -8.93
CA GLU A 176 8.62 7.97 -9.11
C GLU A 176 7.72 7.88 -7.85
N PHE A 177 8.34 8.00 -6.67
CA PHE A 177 7.64 7.88 -5.39
C PHE A 177 7.45 9.21 -4.67
N LYS A 178 7.90 10.32 -5.26
CA LYS A 178 7.63 11.66 -4.74
C LYS A 178 6.14 11.91 -4.80
N ARG A 179 5.59 12.42 -3.68
CA ARG A 179 4.19 12.86 -3.67
C ARG A 179 4.09 14.06 -4.60
N ILE A 180 3.26 13.96 -5.64
CA ILE A 180 2.85 15.12 -6.43
C ILE A 180 2.18 16.11 -5.47
N LYS A 181 2.92 17.14 -5.07
CA LYS A 181 2.39 18.23 -4.27
C LYS A 181 1.62 19.12 -5.24
N LYS A 182 0.29 19.14 -5.14
CA LYS A 182 -0.52 20.22 -5.74
C LYS A 182 0.09 21.57 -5.42
N SER A 183 0.11 22.47 -6.40
CA SER A 183 0.72 23.80 -6.27
C SER A 183 0.17 24.54 -5.06
N LEU A 184 0.93 25.51 -4.53
CA LEU A 184 0.48 26.32 -3.38
C LEU A 184 -0.82 27.08 -3.69
N ALA A 185 -0.99 27.53 -4.93
CA ALA A 185 -2.22 28.17 -5.42
C ALA A 185 -3.44 27.24 -5.30
N GLU A 186 -3.36 26.03 -5.90
CA GLU A 186 -4.45 25.04 -5.81
C GLU A 186 -4.80 24.63 -4.37
N ARG A 187 -3.83 24.70 -3.45
CA ARG A 187 -4.06 24.41 -2.04
C ARG A 187 -4.79 25.53 -1.31
N LYS A 188 -4.51 26.79 -1.64
CA LYS A 188 -5.24 27.95 -1.10
C LYS A 188 -6.67 27.94 -1.61
N ASP A 189 -6.87 27.78 -2.91
CA ASP A 189 -8.20 27.75 -3.53
C ASP A 189 -9.09 26.67 -2.91
N ARG A 190 -8.54 25.47 -2.65
CA ARG A 190 -9.30 24.40 -1.97
C ARG A 190 -9.65 24.73 -0.52
N LYS A 191 -8.78 25.41 0.22
CA LYS A 191 -9.09 25.86 1.59
C LYS A 191 -10.19 26.91 1.56
N ASP A 192 -10.10 27.86 0.63
CA ASP A 192 -11.07 28.94 0.48
C ASP A 192 -12.43 28.42 0.04
N VAL A 193 -12.48 27.46 -0.88
CA VAL A 193 -13.72 26.76 -1.28
C VAL A 193 -14.33 25.99 -0.11
N LYS A 194 -13.52 25.30 0.69
CA LYS A 194 -14.00 24.55 1.86
C LYS A 194 -14.51 25.47 2.96
N PHE A 195 -13.83 26.59 3.17
CA PHE A 195 -14.23 27.65 4.11
C PHE A 195 -15.56 28.29 3.67
N LYS A 196 -15.68 28.68 2.40
CA LYS A 196 -16.93 29.21 1.83
C LYS A 196 -18.09 28.23 2.01
N ARG A 197 -17.91 26.94 1.69
CA ARG A 197 -18.94 25.91 1.92
C ARG A 197 -19.38 25.84 3.38
N SER A 198 -18.44 25.84 4.33
CA SER A 198 -18.79 25.81 5.76
C SER A 198 -19.58 27.04 6.23
N ILE A 199 -19.38 28.20 5.61
CA ILE A 199 -20.17 29.41 5.89
C ILE A 199 -21.58 29.26 5.31
N TYR A 200 -21.72 28.75 4.08
CA TYR A 200 -23.01 28.51 3.47
C TYR A 200 -23.83 27.48 4.25
N ASP A 201 -23.22 26.39 4.70
CA ASP A 201 -23.89 25.34 5.47
C ASP A 201 -24.40 25.88 6.81
N LYS A 202 -23.58 26.67 7.53
CA LYS A 202 -24.01 27.35 8.77
C LYS A 202 -25.17 28.32 8.55
N LYS A 203 -25.11 29.14 7.49
CA LYS A 203 -26.20 30.06 7.16
C LYS A 203 -27.50 29.33 6.79
N LYS A 204 -27.40 28.14 6.22
CA LYS A 204 -28.55 27.30 5.89
C LYS A 204 -29.18 26.70 7.16
N GLU A 205 -28.36 26.14 8.06
CA GLU A 205 -28.83 25.65 9.37
C GLU A 205 -29.48 26.77 10.21
N GLU A 206 -28.89 27.97 10.24
CA GLU A 206 -29.48 29.12 10.93
C GLU A 206 -30.83 29.54 10.35
N LYS A 207 -31.01 29.48 9.02
CA LYS A 207 -32.30 29.75 8.38
C LYS A 207 -33.34 28.67 8.70
N GLU A 208 -32.96 27.39 8.64
CA GLU A 208 -33.85 26.27 8.99
C GLU A 208 -34.28 26.34 10.46
N ASN A 209 -33.36 26.68 11.38
CA ASN A 209 -33.68 26.87 12.80
C ASN A 209 -34.62 28.06 13.04
N ARG A 210 -34.46 29.18 12.31
CA ARG A 210 -35.38 30.32 12.41
C ARG A 210 -36.78 29.99 11.89
N VAL A 211 -36.89 29.23 10.80
CA VAL A 211 -38.19 28.78 10.27
C VAL A 211 -38.87 27.83 11.26
N ASN A 212 -38.12 26.92 11.86
CA ASN A 212 -38.65 26.01 12.88
C ASN A 212 -39.12 26.74 14.15
N GLN A 213 -38.38 27.77 14.61
CA GLN A 213 -38.79 28.61 15.73
C GLN A 213 -40.04 29.45 15.42
N ALA A 214 -40.15 29.99 14.20
CA ALA A 214 -41.33 30.74 13.76
C ALA A 214 -42.59 29.86 13.70
N ASN A 215 -42.45 28.61 13.23
CA ASN A 215 -43.55 27.65 13.19
C ASN A 215 -43.99 27.18 14.60
N GLN A 216 -43.08 27.12 15.57
CA GLN A 216 -43.41 26.84 16.97
C GLN A 216 -44.13 28.02 17.66
N ALA A 217 -43.79 29.26 17.30
CA ALA A 217 -44.46 30.45 17.81
C ALA A 217 -45.87 30.65 17.21
N GLY A 218 -46.09 30.28 15.94
CA GLY A 218 -47.42 30.35 15.31
C GLY A 218 -48.43 29.33 15.88
N ASN A 219 -47.96 28.14 16.28
CA ASN A 219 -48.83 27.12 16.88
C ASN A 219 -49.22 27.41 18.34
N THR A 220 -48.60 28.39 19.01
CA THR A 220 -48.92 28.76 20.40
C THR A 220 -49.91 29.93 20.48
N SER A 221 -50.12 30.69 19.40
CA SER A 221 -51.13 31.76 19.34
C SER A 221 -52.55 31.27 19.10
N ASP A 222 -52.75 30.08 18.52
CA ASP A 222 -54.09 29.55 18.18
C ASP A 222 -54.78 28.81 19.35
N ILE A 223 -54.08 28.54 20.45
CA ILE A 223 -54.61 27.79 21.60
C ILE A 223 -55.33 28.69 22.62
N ASN A 224 -55.20 30.02 22.52
CA ASN A 224 -55.77 30.97 23.49
C ASN A 224 -57.04 31.72 23.03
N GLN A 225 -57.70 31.30 21.93
CA GLN A 225 -58.95 31.93 21.46
C GLN A 225 -60.23 31.11 21.68
N THR A 226 -60.18 30.03 22.46
CA THR A 226 -61.37 29.28 22.87
C THR A 226 -61.49 29.16 24.38
N LYS A 227 -61.92 30.25 25.02
CA LYS A 227 -62.67 30.24 26.28
C LYS A 227 -63.76 31.28 26.23
#